data_AF-A0A1I5SWB7-F1
#
_entry.id   AF-A0A1I5SWB7-F1
#
_cell.length_a   1.000
_cell.length_b   1.000
_cell.length_c   1.000
_cell.angle_alpha   90.00
_cell.angle_beta   90.00
_cell.angle_gamma   90.00
#
_symmetry.space_group_name_H-M   'P 1'
#
loop_
_entity.id
_entity.type
_entity.pdbx_description
1 polymer ?
#
loop_
_entity_poly.entity_id
_entity_poly.type
_entity_poly.pdbx_seq_one_letter_code
_entity_poly.pdbx_strand_id
1 'polypeptide(L)'
;MNPAFEEIGAKYNKTNAQVILRWHIQSGIIPIPSTRDMVHLRDNVDIFDFELSDEDMKRIADINRDKRYFKMPMFVKQIAFTKGNIDFNDQV
;
A
#
# COMPACT_ATOMS: atom_id res chain seq x y z
N MET A 1 5.78 12.00 4.03
CA MET A 1 5.08 11.64 2.78
C MET A 1 6.08 11.78 1.64
N ASN A 2 6.04 10.94 0.60
CA ASN A 2 6.89 11.16 -0.59
C ASN A 2 6.22 12.23 -1.48
N PRO A 3 6.93 13.29 -1.91
CA PRO A 3 6.36 14.37 -2.72
C PRO A 3 5.71 13.89 -4.03
N ALA A 4 6.15 12.76 -4.57
CA ALA A 4 5.54 12.17 -5.76
C ALA A 4 4.03 11.90 -5.59
N PHE A 5 3.58 11.49 -4.41
CA PHE A 5 2.15 11.26 -4.16
C PHE A 5 1.35 12.56 -4.11
N GLU A 6 1.94 13.66 -3.65
CA GLU A 6 1.28 14.97 -3.61
C GLU A 6 1.11 15.53 -5.02
N GLU A 7 2.13 15.40 -5.86
CA GLU A 7 2.07 15.81 -7.27
C GLU A 7 1.04 14.99 -8.06
N ILE A 8 1.07 13.66 -7.90
CA ILE A 8 0.12 12.76 -8.56
C ILE A 8 -1.29 13.02 -8.02
N GLY A 9 -1.46 13.16 -6.71
CA GLY A 9 -2.74 13.48 -6.10
C GLY A 9 -3.34 14.78 -6.65
N ALA A 10 -2.52 15.83 -6.77
CA ALA A 10 -2.95 17.10 -7.36
C ALA A 10 -3.38 16.95 -8.83
N LYS A 11 -2.67 16.14 -9.63
CA LYS A 11 -3.00 15.88 -11.05
C LYS A 11 -4.40 15.29 -11.22
N TYR A 12 -4.81 14.40 -10.32
CA TYR A 12 -6.10 13.71 -10.38
C TYR A 12 -7.17 14.33 -9.47
N ASN A 13 -6.85 15.38 -8.72
CA ASN A 13 -7.69 15.93 -7.66
C ASN A 13 -8.12 14.85 -6.64
N LYS A 14 -7.16 14.01 -6.25
CA LYS A 14 -7.34 12.90 -5.31
C LYS A 14 -6.35 12.99 -4.17
N THR A 15 -6.71 12.43 -3.03
CA THR A 15 -5.82 12.33 -1.87
C THR A 15 -4.70 11.33 -2.13
N ASN A 16 -3.59 11.47 -1.40
CA ASN A 16 -2.49 10.51 -1.49
C ASN A 16 -2.93 9.07 -1.15
N ALA A 17 -3.88 8.91 -0.23
CA ALA A 17 -4.43 7.60 0.12
C ALA A 17 -5.19 6.97 -1.06
N GLN A 18 -6.03 7.75 -1.75
CA GLN A 18 -6.73 7.30 -2.95
C GLN A 18 -5.75 6.89 -4.06
N VAL A 19 -4.70 7.68 -4.29
CA VAL A 19 -3.65 7.34 -5.27
C VAL A 19 -2.97 6.02 -4.93
N ILE A 20 -2.59 5.82 -3.66
CA ILE A 20 -1.93 4.58 -3.21
C ILE A 20 -2.87 3.39 -3.39
N LEU A 21 -4.14 3.51 -3.00
CA LEU A 21 -5.12 2.42 -3.13
C LEU A 21 -5.40 2.09 -4.61
N ARG A 22 -5.56 3.12 -5.45
CA ARG A 22 -5.72 2.95 -6.90
C ARG A 22 -4.54 2.23 -7.52
N TRP A 23 -3.32 2.60 -7.15
CA TRP A 23 -2.10 1.95 -7.64
C TRP A 23 -2.07 0.45 -7.31
N HIS A 24 -2.47 0.04 -6.10
CA HIS A 24 -2.55 -1.39 -5.74
C HIS A 24 -3.53 -2.14 -6.65
N ILE A 25 -4.74 -1.59 -6.83
CA ILE A 25 -5.78 -2.20 -7.67
C ILE A 25 -5.30 -2.34 -9.12
N GLN A 26 -4.73 -1.28 -9.71
CA GLN A 26 -4.18 -1.34 -11.08
C GLN A 26 -2.98 -2.29 -11.20
N SER A 27 -2.25 -2.52 -10.11
CA SER A 27 -1.16 -3.52 -10.05
C SER A 27 -1.67 -4.95 -9.83
N GLY A 28 -2.99 -5.17 -9.80
CA GLY A 28 -3.59 -6.49 -9.58
C GLY A 28 -3.59 -6.95 -8.10
N ILE A 29 -3.31 -6.04 -7.16
CA ILE A 29 -3.28 -6.32 -5.72
C ILE A 29 -4.55 -5.76 -5.09
N ILE A 30 -5.24 -6.57 -4.27
CA ILE A 30 -6.45 -6.14 -3.55
C ILE A 30 -6.04 -5.56 -2.19
N PRO A 31 -6.11 -4.23 -1.96
CA PRO A 31 -5.77 -3.63 -0.67
C PRO A 31 -6.89 -3.84 0.36
N ILE A 32 -6.51 -3.95 1.63
CA ILE A 32 -7.45 -4.05 2.77
C ILE A 32 -7.21 -2.86 3.72
N PRO A 33 -7.65 -1.64 3.37
CA PRO A 33 -7.46 -0.48 4.24
C PRO A 33 -8.34 -0.57 5.48
N SER A 34 -7.79 -0.20 6.64
CA SER A 34 -8.53 -0.07 7.89
C SER A 34 -8.74 1.41 8.20
N THR A 35 -9.97 1.78 8.57
CA THR A 35 -10.30 3.13 9.04
C THR A 35 -11.46 3.07 10.04
N ARG A 36 -11.51 4.05 10.95
CA ARG A 36 -12.67 4.34 11.82
C ARG A 36 -13.32 5.69 11.50
N ASP A 37 -12.72 6.46 10.60
CA ASP A 37 -13.20 7.77 10.18
C ASP A 37 -14.09 7.65 8.93
N MET A 38 -15.25 8.32 8.96
CA MET A 38 -16.24 8.27 7.90
C MET A 38 -15.79 8.95 6.60
N VAL A 39 -14.96 10.00 6.70
CA VAL A 39 -14.38 10.68 5.54
C VAL A 39 -13.40 9.74 4.85
N HIS A 40 -12.49 9.13 5.61
CA HIS A 40 -11.54 8.17 5.06
C HIS A 40 -12.22 6.91 4.50
N LEU A 41 -13.35 6.48 5.09
CA LEU A 41 -14.12 5.38 4.52
C LEU A 41 -14.65 5.72 3.13
N ARG A 42 -15.16 6.95 2.94
CA ARG A 42 -15.57 7.43 1.62
C ARG A 42 -14.40 7.50 0.65
N ASP A 43 -13.30 8.11 1.07
CA ASP A 43 -12.10 8.25 0.22
C ASP A 43 -11.56 6.88 -0.22
N ASN A 44 -11.53 5.89 0.67
CA ASN A 44 -11.05 4.54 0.36
C ASN A 44 -11.89 3.83 -0.71
N VAL A 45 -13.18 4.19 -0.84
CA VAL A 45 -14.10 3.63 -1.84
C VAL A 45 -14.09 4.45 -3.13
N ASP A 46 -13.85 5.76 -3.03
CA ASP A 46 -13.79 6.71 -4.14
C ASP A 46 -12.45 6.63 -4.90
N ILE A 47 -12.12 5.43 -5.39
CA ILE A 47 -10.87 5.11 -6.11
C ILE A 47 -11.12 4.48 -7.49
N PHE A 48 -12.37 4.39 -7.93
CA PHE A 48 -12.73 3.71 -9.17
C PHE A 48 -13.12 4.66 -10.31
N ASP A 49 -13.21 5.96 -10.01
CA ASP A 49 -13.61 7.02 -10.94
C ASP A 49 -12.43 7.69 -11.68
N PHE A 50 -11.19 7.25 -11.41
CA PHE A 50 -9.99 7.72 -12.10
C PHE A 50 -9.01 6.57 -12.37
N GLU A 51 -8.04 6.83 -13.24
CA GLU A 51 -7.01 5.88 -13.63
C GLU A 51 -5.63 6.56 -13.69
N LEU A 52 -4.62 5.93 -13.08
CA LEU A 52 -3.24 6.37 -13.15
C LEU A 52 -2.66 6.00 -14.51
N SER A 53 -1.94 6.94 -15.13
CA SER A 53 -1.21 6.65 -16.38
C SER A 53 -0.04 5.70 -16.13
N ASP A 54 0.44 5.05 -17.19
CA ASP A 54 1.62 4.16 -17.11
C ASP A 54 2.85 4.87 -16.51
N GLU A 55 3.02 6.15 -16.82
CA GLU A 55 4.09 6.99 -16.28
C GLU A 55 3.96 7.17 -14.76
N ASP A 56 2.75 7.44 -14.26
CA ASP A 56 2.50 7.59 -12.83
C ASP A 56 2.63 6.25 -12.10
N MET A 57 2.14 5.16 -12.70
CA MET A 57 2.31 3.80 -12.20
C MET A 57 3.78 3.44 -12.02
N LYS A 58 4.61 3.75 -13.03
CA LYS A 58 6.07 3.54 -12.99
C LYS A 58 6.74 4.43 -11.93
N ARG A 59 6.35 5.71 -11.88
CA ARG A 59 6.89 6.67 -10.90
C ARG A 59 6.63 6.23 -9.46
N ILE A 60 5.46 5.65 -9.18
CA ILE A 60 5.14 5.08 -7.87
C ILE A 60 5.99 3.83 -7.59
N ALA A 61 6.17 2.95 -8.57
CA ALA A 61 6.98 1.74 -8.40
C ALA A 61 8.46 2.06 -8.03
N ASP A 62 9.03 3.11 -8.62
CA ASP A 62 10.41 3.57 -8.37
C ASP A 62 10.62 4.14 -6.94
N ILE A 63 9.53 4.36 -6.19
CA ILE A 63 9.59 4.79 -4.78
C ILE A 63 10.02 3.65 -3.86
N ASN A 64 9.91 2.38 -4.29
CA ASN A 64 10.23 1.24 -3.43
C ASN A 64 11.64 1.38 -2.78
N ARG A 65 11.74 0.95 -1.52
CA ARG A 65 12.97 0.99 -0.70
C ARG A 65 13.25 -0.33 -0.01
N ASP A 66 12.57 -1.40 -0.41
CA ASP A 66 12.65 -2.74 0.20
C ASP A 66 12.50 -2.71 1.73
N LYS A 67 11.66 -1.77 2.21
CA LYS A 67 11.49 -1.50 3.63
C LYS A 67 10.19 -2.11 4.13
N ARG A 68 10.30 -3.11 5.01
CA ARG A 68 9.16 -3.71 5.71
C ARG A 68 8.74 -2.85 6.91
N TYR A 69 7.48 -2.40 6.92
CA TYR A 69 6.92 -1.60 8.01
C TYR A 69 6.34 -2.46 9.14
N PHE A 70 5.71 -3.58 8.81
CA PHE A 70 5.24 -4.53 9.81
C PHE A 70 6.41 -5.40 10.30
N LYS A 71 6.71 -5.33 11.60
CA LYS A 71 7.63 -6.24 12.27
C LYS A 71 6.84 -7.15 13.19
N MET A 72 6.84 -8.44 12.88
CA MET A 72 6.12 -9.42 13.68
C MET A 72 6.71 -9.47 15.10
N PRO A 73 5.87 -9.42 16.16
CA PRO A 73 6.35 -9.51 17.54
C PRO A 73 7.14 -10.82 17.77
N MET A 74 8.17 -10.76 18.62
CA MET A 74 9.06 -11.91 18.85
C MET A 74 8.32 -13.16 19.33
N PHE A 75 7.27 -13.03 20.13
CA PHE A 75 6.48 -14.18 20.59
C PHE A 75 5.74 -14.89 19.45
N VAL A 76 5.26 -14.14 18.43
CA VAL A 76 4.62 -14.73 17.24
C VAL A 76 5.66 -15.45 16.39
N LYS A 77 6.86 -14.88 16.25
CA LYS A 77 7.99 -15.55 15.58
C LYS A 77 8.37 -16.85 16.29
N GLN A 78 8.44 -16.83 17.62
CA GLN A 78 8.76 -18.01 18.41
C GLN A 78 7.71 -19.11 18.22
N ILE A 79 6.42 -18.78 18.26
CA ILE A 79 5.33 -19.75 18.04
C ILE A 79 5.40 -20.31 16.60
N ALA A 80 5.61 -19.46 15.61
CA ALA A 80 5.69 -19.88 14.20
C ALA A 80 6.91 -20.76 13.92
N PHE A 81 8.07 -20.45 14.51
CA PHE A 81 9.30 -21.26 14.43
C PHE A 81 9.16 -22.60 15.16
N THR A 82 8.61 -22.58 16.38
CA THR A 82 8.45 -23.79 17.21
C THR A 82 7.39 -24.75 16.66
N LYS A 83 6.42 -24.26 15.87
CA LYS A 83 5.42 -25.07 15.16
C LYS A 83 5.87 -25.54 13.77
N GLY A 84 7.13 -25.27 13.40
CA GLY A 84 7.83 -25.96 12.30
C GLY A 84 7.30 -25.73 10.90
N ASN A 85 6.90 -24.51 10.50
CA ASN A 85 6.43 -24.30 9.12
C ASN A 85 6.58 -22.91 8.49
N ILE A 86 7.44 -22.00 8.99
CA ILE A 86 7.75 -20.77 8.23
C ILE A 86 9.18 -20.29 8.53
N ASP A 87 10.05 -20.31 7.51
CA ASP A 87 11.29 -19.53 7.52
C ASP A 87 10.96 -18.10 7.05
N PHE A 88 11.15 -17.12 7.93
CA PHE A 88 10.88 -15.71 7.65
C PHE A 88 12.11 -14.96 7.11
N ASN A 89 13.22 -15.67 6.86
CA ASN A 89 14.42 -15.11 6.23
C ASN A 89 14.39 -15.22 4.69
N ASP A 90 13.52 -16.05 4.12
CA ASP A 90 13.44 -16.31 2.66
C ASP A 90 12.52 -15.35 1.88
N GLN A 91 11.89 -14.40 2.56
CA GLN A 91 11.17 -13.33 1.90
C GLN A 91 12.11 -12.15 1.72
N VAL A 92 12.92 -12.22 0.66
CA VAL A 92 13.67 -11.07 0.12
C VAL A 92 12.68 -9.93 -0.13
#